data_AF-A0A6G3SFU2-F1
#
_entry.id   AF-A0A6G3SFU2-F1
#
_cell.length_a   1.000
_cell.length_b   1.000
_cell.length_c   1.000
_cell.angle_alpha   90.00
_cell.angle_beta   90.00
_cell.angle_gamma   90.00
#
_symmetry.space_group_name_H-M   'P 1'
#
loop_
_entity.id
_entity.type
_entity.pdbx_description
1 polymer ?
#
loop_
_entity_poly.entity_id
_entity_poly.type
_entity_poly.pdbx_seq_one_letter_code
_entity_poly.pdbx_strand_id
1 'polypeptide(L)'
;MDPLARRKMIAHVRLERQRLLSEHAEATRTTIEMLRASTANDDDPHAVPYLNLAYLLGTRNTYGDDKLMALALSVANWATTAINDLAHHTGRTPQQVLDQYETDVIADQEDLP
;
A
#
# COMPACT_ATOMS: atom_id res chain seq x y z
N MET A 1 6.02 -8.01 -22.24
CA MET A 1 7.25 -7.28 -21.85
C MET A 1 8.45 -8.11 -22.30
N ASP A 2 9.43 -7.52 -22.98
CA ASP A 2 10.66 -8.21 -23.41
C ASP A 2 11.39 -8.81 -22.18
N PRO A 3 11.82 -10.10 -22.23
CA PRO A 3 12.61 -10.73 -21.17
C PRO A 3 13.85 -9.95 -20.71
N LEU A 4 14.47 -9.15 -21.56
CA LEU A 4 15.59 -8.29 -21.18
C LEU A 4 15.11 -7.06 -20.39
N ALA A 5 14.02 -6.42 -20.83
CA ALA A 5 13.39 -5.30 -20.13
C ALA A 5 12.93 -5.70 -18.72
N ARG A 6 12.29 -6.88 -18.57
CA ARG A 6 11.87 -7.41 -17.27
C ARG A 6 13.05 -7.63 -16.33
N ARG A 7 14.17 -8.18 -16.84
CA ARG A 7 15.39 -8.39 -16.04
C ARG A 7 16.02 -7.09 -15.58
N LYS A 8 16.10 -6.08 -16.46
CA LYS A 8 16.59 -4.73 -16.12
C LYS A 8 15.73 -4.07 -15.05
N MET A 9 14.41 -4.18 -15.20
CA MET A 9 13.45 -3.67 -14.21
C MET A 9 13.64 -4.33 -12.84
N ILE A 10 13.75 -5.66 -12.79
CA ILE A 10 13.99 -6.40 -11.53
C ILE A 10 15.32 -5.99 -10.89
N ALA A 11 16.39 -5.83 -11.68
CA ALA A 11 17.68 -5.40 -11.16
C ALA A 11 17.63 -3.97 -10.58
N HIS A 12 16.96 -3.05 -11.27
CA HIS A 12 16.75 -1.68 -10.80
C HIS A 12 15.92 -1.65 -9.50
N VAL A 13 14.84 -2.42 -9.42
CA VAL A 13 14.01 -2.56 -8.20
C VAL A 13 14.83 -3.09 -7.02
N ARG A 14 15.76 -4.03 -7.25
CA ARG A 14 16.63 -4.54 -6.18
C ARG A 14 17.61 -3.49 -5.66
N LEU A 15 18.16 -2.65 -6.54
CA LEU A 15 19.04 -1.55 -6.16
C LEU A 15 18.27 -0.49 -5.35
N GLU A 16 17.11 -0.06 -5.83
CA GLU A 16 16.25 0.89 -5.12
C GLU A 16 15.78 0.32 -3.77
N ARG A 17 15.41 -0.97 -3.70
CA ARG A 17 15.08 -1.63 -2.42
C ARG A 17 16.21 -1.51 -1.41
N GLN A 18 17.46 -1.67 -1.85
CA GLN A 18 18.61 -1.62 -0.95
C GLN A 18 18.92 -0.18 -0.51
N ARG A 19 18.74 0.79 -1.41
CA ARG A 19 18.87 2.22 -1.13
C ARG A 19 17.84 2.68 -0.10
N LEU A 20 16.60 2.22 -0.23
CA LEU A 20 15.45 2.63 0.59
C LEU A 20 15.26 1.80 1.86
N LEU A 21 16.15 0.84 2.14
CA LEU A 21 15.96 -0.12 3.22
C LEU A 21 16.00 0.53 4.62
N SER A 22 16.80 1.59 4.78
CA SER A 22 16.92 2.31 6.05
C SER A 22 15.71 3.21 6.33
N GLU A 23 15.15 3.75 5.26
CA GLU A 23 13.97 4.60 5.19
C GLU A 23 12.70 3.79 5.40
N HIS A 24 12.69 2.54 4.93
CA HIS A 24 11.58 1.63 5.07
C HIS A 24 11.21 1.37 6.54
N ALA A 25 12.18 1.12 7.42
CA ALA A 25 11.88 0.83 8.83
C ALA A 25 11.22 2.01 9.55
N GLU A 26 11.68 3.23 9.27
CA GLU A 26 11.08 4.46 9.77
C GLU A 26 9.68 4.68 9.18
N ALA A 27 9.54 4.53 7.86
CA ALA A 27 8.26 4.67 7.16
C ALA A 27 7.21 3.64 7.65
N THR A 28 7.62 2.39 7.93
CA THR A 28 6.76 1.37 8.50
C THR A 28 6.27 1.77 9.89
N ARG A 29 7.15 2.28 10.77
CA ARG A 29 6.76 2.72 12.11
C ARG A 29 5.76 3.88 12.05
N THR A 30 6.04 4.87 11.21
CA THR A 30 5.13 6.00 10.97
C THR A 30 3.78 5.53 10.46
N THR A 31 3.75 4.60 9.50
CA THR A 31 2.51 4.00 8.99
C THR A 31 1.69 3.35 10.11
N ILE A 32 2.32 2.58 11.00
CA ILE A 32 1.63 1.91 12.12
C ILE A 32 1.03 2.92 13.09
N GLU A 33 1.79 3.93 13.49
CA GLU A 33 1.33 4.97 14.43
C GLU A 33 0.14 5.74 13.85
N MET A 34 0.14 5.98 12.54
CA MET A 34 -0.94 6.67 11.84
C MET A 34 -2.18 5.80 11.65
N LEU A 35 -2.02 4.53 11.28
CA LEU A 35 -3.13 3.59 11.23
C LEU A 35 -3.82 3.46 12.58
N ARG A 36 -3.05 3.48 13.68
CA ARG A 36 -3.61 3.51 15.04
C ARG A 36 -4.36 4.80 15.33
N ALA A 37 -3.90 5.94 14.83
CA ALA A 37 -4.59 7.22 15.00
C ALA A 37 -5.89 7.31 14.20
N SER A 38 -5.93 6.72 12.99
CA SER A 38 -7.11 6.72 12.11
C SER A 38 -8.15 5.68 12.50
N THR A 39 -7.74 4.47 12.90
CA THR A 39 -8.69 3.42 13.35
C THR A 39 -9.29 3.71 14.73
N ALA A 40 -8.73 4.66 15.48
CA ALA A 40 -9.25 5.04 16.78
C ALA A 40 -10.44 6.02 16.72
N ASN A 41 -10.71 6.69 15.58
CA ASN A 41 -11.63 7.84 15.56
C ASN A 41 -12.55 7.99 14.33
N ASP A 42 -12.45 7.18 13.27
CA ASP A 42 -13.27 7.39 12.06
C ASP A 42 -14.35 6.31 11.87
N ASP A 43 -15.61 6.74 11.94
CA ASP A 43 -16.81 5.97 11.56
C ASP A 43 -17.10 6.06 10.05
N ASP A 44 -16.33 6.86 9.29
CA ASP A 44 -16.52 7.04 7.84
C ASP A 44 -15.48 6.24 7.01
N PRO A 45 -15.89 5.13 6.36
CA PRO A 45 -15.01 4.32 5.52
C PRO A 45 -14.48 5.06 4.28
N HIS A 46 -15.12 6.16 3.85
CA HIS A 46 -14.67 6.98 2.72
C HIS A 46 -13.56 7.98 3.09
N ALA A 47 -13.25 8.16 4.38
CA ALA A 47 -12.14 9.02 4.81
C ALA A 47 -10.76 8.43 4.46
N VAL A 48 -10.65 7.10 4.37
CA VAL A 48 -9.37 6.38 4.24
C VAL A 48 -8.57 6.79 2.98
N PRO A 49 -9.15 6.90 1.77
CA PRO A 49 -8.42 7.39 0.59
C PRO A 49 -7.90 8.83 0.71
N TYR A 50 -8.67 9.73 1.34
CA TYR A 50 -8.27 11.12 1.54
C TYR A 50 -7.17 11.26 2.60
N LEU A 51 -7.22 10.43 3.64
CA LEU A 51 -6.15 10.31 4.63
C LEU A 51 -4.87 9.81 3.96
N ASN A 52 -4.95 8.76 3.14
CA ASN A 52 -3.81 8.26 2.36
C ASN A 52 -3.21 9.34 1.46
N LEU A 53 -4.04 10.14 0.77
CA LEU A 53 -3.56 11.26 -0.04
C LEU A 53 -2.88 12.35 0.80
N ALA A 54 -3.48 12.75 1.93
CA ALA A 54 -2.88 13.72 2.85
C ALA A 54 -1.52 13.25 3.36
N TYR A 55 -1.36 11.94 3.61
CA TYR A 55 -0.09 11.35 4.04
C TYR A 55 0.97 11.28 2.95
N LEU A 56 0.59 10.91 1.73
CA LEU A 56 1.52 10.92 0.59
C LEU A 56 2.02 12.35 0.33
N LEU A 57 1.12 13.34 0.34
CA LEU A 57 1.48 14.75 0.18
C LEU A 57 2.33 15.27 1.34
N GLY A 58 1.97 14.95 2.60
CA GLY A 58 2.74 15.34 3.78
C GLY A 58 4.15 14.75 3.79
N THR A 59 4.28 13.47 3.44
CA THR A 59 5.57 12.77 3.36
C THR A 59 6.44 13.37 2.26
N ARG A 60 5.86 13.62 1.08
CA ARG A 60 6.56 14.27 -0.03
C ARG A 60 7.07 15.64 0.36
N ASN A 61 6.20 16.48 0.95
CA ASN A 61 6.52 17.87 1.28
C ASN A 61 7.55 17.98 2.41
N THR A 62 7.56 17.03 3.35
CA THR A 62 8.42 17.10 4.55
C THR A 62 9.76 16.38 4.35
N TYR A 63 9.74 15.23 3.65
CA TYR A 63 10.87 14.30 3.62
C TYR A 63 11.35 13.98 2.20
N GLY A 64 10.68 14.48 1.17
CA GLY A 64 11.06 14.30 -0.23
C GLY A 64 10.59 12.98 -0.86
N ASP A 65 10.85 12.85 -2.16
CA ASP A 65 10.33 11.77 -3.00
C ASP A 65 10.89 10.38 -2.64
N ASP A 66 12.09 10.30 -2.07
CA ASP A 66 12.69 9.02 -1.63
C ASP A 66 11.96 8.41 -0.45
N LYS A 67 11.58 9.25 0.53
CA LYS A 67 10.80 8.81 1.70
C LYS A 67 9.36 8.50 1.31
N LEU A 68 8.80 9.22 0.33
CA LEU A 68 7.53 8.87 -0.30
C LEU A 68 7.59 7.49 -0.97
N MET A 69 8.66 7.21 -1.72
CA MET A 69 8.86 5.90 -2.37
C MET A 69 9.02 4.78 -1.34
N ALA A 70 9.82 5.00 -0.28
CA ALA A 70 9.97 4.04 0.81
C ALA A 70 8.64 3.76 1.53
N LEU A 71 7.81 4.78 1.73
CA LEU A 71 6.46 4.66 2.29
C LEU A 71 5.55 3.83 1.39
N ALA A 72 5.49 4.15 0.09
CA ALA A 72 4.69 3.40 -0.88
C ALA A 72 5.08 1.91 -0.92
N LEU A 73 6.38 1.60 -0.87
CA LEU A 73 6.88 0.23 -0.78
C LEU A 73 6.47 -0.47 0.53
N SER A 74 6.54 0.23 1.66
CA SER A 74 6.09 -0.30 2.96
C SER A 74 4.60 -0.64 2.95
N VAL A 75 3.76 0.24 2.40
CA VAL A 75 2.30 0.01 2.29
C VAL A 75 2.00 -1.19 1.39
N ALA A 76 2.69 -1.32 0.25
CA ALA A 76 2.52 -2.47 -0.65
C ALA A 76 2.90 -3.81 0.02
N ASN A 77 3.98 -3.82 0.82
CA ASN A 77 4.35 -5.00 1.61
C ASN A 77 3.25 -5.38 2.61
N TRP A 78 2.71 -4.40 3.35
CA TRP A 78 1.64 -4.63 4.32
C TRP A 78 0.37 -5.16 3.67
N ALA A 79 -0.08 -4.54 2.57
CA ALA A 79 -1.23 -5.00 1.81
C ALA A 79 -1.03 -6.45 1.33
N THR A 80 0.15 -6.78 0.83
CA THR A 80 0.49 -8.14 0.39
C THR A 80 0.39 -9.14 1.54
N THR A 81 0.93 -8.82 2.71
CA THR A 81 0.82 -9.69 3.90
C THR A 81 -0.64 -9.86 4.32
N ALA A 82 -1.41 -8.78 4.43
CA ALA A 82 -2.81 -8.84 4.83
C ALA A 82 -3.68 -9.67 3.87
N ILE A 83 -3.47 -9.52 2.55
CA ILE A 83 -4.18 -10.32 1.54
C ILE A 83 -3.83 -11.81 1.68
N ASN A 84 -2.55 -12.14 1.86
CA ASN A 84 -2.12 -13.53 2.03
C ASN A 84 -2.70 -14.15 3.31
N ASP A 85 -2.71 -13.42 4.42
CA ASP A 85 -3.30 -13.88 5.67
C ASP A 85 -4.82 -14.08 5.55
N LEU A 86 -5.53 -13.14 4.92
CA LEU A 86 -6.96 -13.27 4.66
C LEU A 86 -7.28 -14.45 3.74
N ALA A 87 -6.51 -14.62 2.68
CA ALA A 87 -6.63 -15.76 1.76
C ALA A 87 -6.47 -17.09 2.51
N HIS A 88 -5.44 -17.18 3.36
CA HIS A 88 -5.19 -18.34 4.21
C HIS A 88 -6.36 -18.64 5.15
N HIS A 89 -6.85 -17.64 5.88
CA HIS A 89 -7.94 -17.82 6.85
C HIS A 89 -9.30 -18.12 6.21
N THR A 90 -9.50 -17.73 4.95
CA THR A 90 -10.77 -17.94 4.24
C THR A 90 -10.75 -19.10 3.25
N GLY A 91 -9.63 -19.85 3.18
CA GLY A 91 -9.47 -20.95 2.23
C GLY A 91 -9.51 -20.50 0.77
N ARG A 92 -9.24 -19.23 0.50
CA ARG A 92 -9.22 -18.61 -0.83
C ARG A 92 -7.78 -18.45 -1.32
N THR A 93 -7.62 -18.22 -2.61
CA THR A 93 -6.34 -17.73 -3.15
C THR A 93 -6.24 -16.21 -2.97
N PRO A 94 -5.03 -15.64 -2.89
CA PRO A 94 -4.84 -14.20 -2.91
C PRO A 94 -5.53 -13.51 -4.09
N GLN A 95 -5.55 -14.16 -5.26
CA GLN A 95 -6.24 -13.67 -6.45
C GLN A 95 -7.75 -13.56 -6.22
N GLN A 96 -8.38 -14.59 -5.65
CA GLN A 96 -9.82 -14.56 -5.35
C GLN A 96 -10.20 -13.47 -4.34
N VAL A 97 -9.32 -13.17 -3.39
CA VAL A 97 -9.53 -12.05 -2.44
C VAL A 97 -9.44 -10.71 -3.16
N LEU A 98 -8.47 -10.55 -4.07
CA LEU A 98 -8.31 -9.34 -4.88
C LEU A 98 -9.48 -9.13 -5.86
N ASP A 99 -9.90 -10.17 -6.58
CA ASP A 99 -11.01 -10.12 -7.53
C ASP A 99 -12.33 -9.74 -6.83
N GLN A 100 -12.55 -10.25 -5.61
CA GLN A 100 -13.71 -9.87 -4.80
C GLN A 100 -13.64 -8.40 -4.38
N TYR A 101 -12.49 -7.96 -3.86
CA TYR A 101 -12.31 -6.56 -3.47
C TYR A 101 -12.50 -5.60 -4.65
N GLU A 102 -12.00 -5.95 -5.84
CA GLU A 102 -12.22 -5.17 -7.07
C GLU A 102 -13.72 -5.10 -7.42
N THR A 103 -14.44 -6.22 -7.31
CA THR A 103 -15.89 -6.28 -7.53
C THR A 103 -16.65 -5.39 -6.54
N ASP A 104 -16.31 -5.47 -5.24
CA ASP A 104 -16.97 -4.69 -4.19
C ASP A 104 -16.75 -3.18 -4.41
N VAL A 105 -15.52 -2.77 -4.75
CA VAL A 105 -15.20 -1.36 -5.01
C VAL A 105 -15.91 -0.81 -6.25
N ILE A 106 -16.01 -1.60 -7.33
CA ILE A 106 -16.74 -1.19 -8.54
C ILE A 106 -18.24 -1.08 -8.24
N ALA A 107 -18.80 -2.04 -7.51
CA ALA A 107 -20.22 -2.01 -7.13
C ALA A 107 -20.56 -0.79 -6.25
N ASP A 108 -19.72 -0.48 -5.26
CA ASP A 108 -19.88 0.70 -4.41
C ASP A 108 -19.80 2.02 -5.21
N GLN A 109 -19.12 2.04 -6.36
CA GLN A 109 -19.07 3.22 -7.25
C GLN A 109 -20.32 3.36 -8.12
N GLU A 110 -20.99 2.26 -8.46
CA GLU A 110 -22.22 2.26 -9.27
C GLU A 110 -23.46 2.66 -8.45
N ASP A 111 -23.40 2.49 -7.12
CA ASP A 111 -24.46 2.88 -6.18
C ASP A 111 -24.37 4.34 -5.68
N LEU A 112 -23.42 5.13 -6.20
CA LEU A 112 -23.31 6.57 -5.91
C LEU A 112 -24.32 7.37 -6.78
N PRO A 113 -25.12 8.29 -6.20
CA PRO A 113 -26.10 9.11 -6.92
C PRO A 113 -25.49 10.17 -7.85
#